data_AF-A0A1E5E1K6-F1
#
_entry.id   AF-A0A1E5E1K6-F1
#
_cell.length_a   1.000
_cell.length_b   1.000
_cell.length_c   1.000
_cell.angle_alpha   90.00
_cell.angle_beta   90.00
_cell.angle_gamma   90.00
#
_symmetry.space_group_name_H-M   'P 1'
#
loop_
_entity.id
_entity.type
_entity.pdbx_description
1 polymer ?
#
loop_
_entity_poly.entity_id
_entity_poly.type
_entity_poly.pdbx_seq_one_letter_code
_entity_poly.pdbx_strand_id
1 'polypeptide(L)'
;MTLQHITLITSIFFITSCTVSDPTYTRAGTDSTVSSDAYQQCLYQAELATANTGALPPKYNGKINDAVSSGIADGISRGYEQANLIDHCMKIQGYKKSL
;
A
#
# COMPACT_ATOMS: atom_id res chain seq x y z
N MET A 1 2.59 28.09 32.30
CA MET A 1 1.74 28.09 31.10
C MET A 1 2.30 27.24 29.95
N THR A 2 3.09 26.19 30.23
CA THR A 2 3.74 25.35 29.19
C THR A 2 3.16 23.94 29.08
N LEU A 3 2.47 23.45 30.13
CA LEU A 3 1.93 22.09 30.18
C LEU A 3 0.66 21.91 29.32
N GLN A 4 -0.16 22.97 29.21
CA GLN A 4 -1.45 22.95 28.51
C GLN A 4 -1.31 22.94 26.97
N HIS A 5 -0.17 23.39 26.45
CA HIS A 5 0.11 23.35 25.00
C HIS A 5 0.63 21.98 24.56
N ILE A 6 1.37 21.28 25.43
CA ILE A 6 1.89 19.94 25.14
C ILE A 6 0.74 18.93 25.00
N THR A 7 -0.29 19.05 25.84
CA THR A 7 -1.48 18.18 25.79
C THR A 7 -2.35 18.40 24.55
N LEU A 8 -2.34 19.61 23.97
CA LEU A 8 -3.18 19.93 22.81
C LEU A 8 -2.56 19.43 21.50
N ILE A 9 -1.22 19.37 21.43
CA ILE A 9 -0.49 18.90 20.25
C ILE A 9 -0.50 17.36 20.15
N THR A 10 -0.41 16.65 21.28
CA THR A 10 -0.49 15.18 21.29
C THR A 10 -1.87 14.65 20.94
N SER A 11 -2.95 15.39 21.22
CA SER A 11 -4.32 15.01 20.88
C SER A 11 -4.58 14.91 19.37
N ILE A 12 -3.87 15.68 18.53
CA ILE A 12 -4.13 15.75 17.08
C ILE A 12 -3.59 14.51 16.35
N PHE A 13 -2.55 13.86 16.88
CA PHE A 13 -1.93 12.69 16.25
C PHE A 13 -2.75 11.39 16.37
N PHE A 14 -3.65 11.29 17.36
CA PHE A 14 -4.42 10.06 17.57
C PHE A 14 -5.69 9.94 16.71
N ILE A 15 -6.05 10.98 15.95
CA ILE A 15 -7.32 11.01 15.21
C ILE A 15 -7.18 10.56 13.74
N THR A 16 -5.95 10.34 13.26
CA THR A 16 -5.70 9.85 11.88
C THR A 16 -5.36 8.37 11.88
N SER A 17 -6.23 7.53 12.42
CA SER A 17 -6.22 6.11 12.04
C SER A 17 -6.81 6.02 10.63
N CYS A 18 -5.97 6.10 9.60
CA CYS A 18 -6.37 5.76 8.24
C CYS A 18 -6.72 4.27 8.26
N THR A 19 -8.01 3.93 8.30
CA THR A 19 -8.46 2.57 8.06
C THR A 19 -8.26 2.29 6.58
N VAL A 20 -7.12 1.69 6.23
CA VAL A 20 -6.93 1.16 4.89
C VAL A 20 -7.75 -0.12 4.82
N SER A 21 -8.91 -0.04 4.17
CA SER A 21 -9.71 -1.23 3.89
C SER A 21 -9.01 -2.02 2.81
N ASP A 22 -8.55 -3.22 3.15
CA ASP A 22 -8.02 -4.14 2.15
C ASP A 22 -9.11 -4.49 1.11
N PRO A 23 -8.74 -4.61 -0.17
CA PRO A 23 -9.67 -5.04 -1.21
C PRO A 23 -10.18 -6.45 -0.90
N THR A 24 -11.50 -6.60 -0.87
CA THR A 24 -12.15 -7.90 -0.67
C THR A 24 -12.12 -8.73 -1.96
N TYR A 25 -11.67 -9.96 -1.86
CA TYR A 25 -11.67 -10.92 -2.97
C TYR A 25 -12.59 -12.10 -2.66
N THR A 26 -13.41 -12.47 -3.63
CA THR A 26 -14.42 -13.52 -3.48
C THR A 26 -14.32 -14.53 -4.62
N ARG A 27 -14.56 -15.81 -4.31
CA ARG A 27 -14.70 -16.90 -5.28
C ARG A 27 -15.87 -17.77 -4.82
N ALA A 28 -16.67 -18.25 -5.76
CA ALA A 28 -17.82 -19.08 -5.45
C ALA A 28 -17.35 -20.40 -4.81
N GLY A 29 -17.95 -20.78 -3.69
CA GLY A 29 -17.66 -22.04 -2.98
C GLY A 29 -16.37 -22.05 -2.15
N THR A 30 -15.77 -20.89 -1.85
CA THR A 30 -14.62 -20.77 -0.94
C THR A 30 -14.93 -19.84 0.21
N ASP A 31 -14.49 -20.21 1.42
CA ASP A 31 -14.61 -19.38 2.61
C ASP A 31 -13.70 -18.14 2.55
N SER A 32 -14.06 -17.11 3.32
CA SER A 32 -13.33 -15.85 3.40
C SER A 32 -11.92 -15.98 4.00
N THR A 33 -11.66 -17.01 4.78
CA THR A 33 -10.31 -17.34 5.29
C THR A 33 -9.39 -17.80 4.17
N VAL A 34 -9.91 -18.63 3.25
CA VAL A 34 -9.13 -19.13 2.10
C VAL A 34 -8.82 -18.01 1.11
N SER A 35 -9.74 -17.06 0.92
CA SER A 35 -9.47 -15.88 0.11
C SER A 35 -8.46 -14.93 0.75
N SER A 36 -8.46 -14.80 2.08
CA SER A 36 -7.45 -14.05 2.83
C SER A 36 -6.06 -14.67 2.67
N ASP A 37 -5.94 -16.00 2.81
CA ASP A 37 -4.65 -16.69 2.66
C ASP A 37 -4.10 -16.56 1.24
N ALA A 38 -4.97 -16.72 0.24
CA ALA A 38 -4.63 -16.50 -1.17
C ALA A 38 -4.15 -15.06 -1.43
N TYR A 39 -4.84 -14.07 -0.85
CA TYR A 39 -4.46 -12.67 -0.97
C TYR A 39 -3.09 -12.41 -0.36
N GLN A 40 -2.80 -12.95 0.84
CA GLN A 40 -1.48 -12.80 1.48
C GLN A 40 -0.36 -13.43 0.65
N GLN A 41 -0.60 -14.60 0.04
CA GLN A 41 0.36 -15.22 -0.88
C GLN A 41 0.62 -14.33 -2.10
N CYS A 42 -0.44 -13.79 -2.71
CA CYS A 42 -0.30 -12.87 -3.84
C CYS A 42 0.42 -11.57 -3.45
N LEU A 43 0.16 -11.04 -2.26
CA LEU A 43 0.81 -9.84 -1.73
C LEU A 43 2.30 -10.06 -1.55
N TYR A 44 2.70 -11.18 -0.95
CA TYR A 44 4.11 -11.54 -0.77
C TYR A 44 4.84 -11.66 -2.12
N GLN A 45 4.23 -12.31 -3.11
CA GLN A 45 4.82 -12.44 -4.45
C GLN A 45 4.93 -11.09 -5.16
N ALA A 46 3.89 -10.26 -5.04
CA ALA A 46 3.90 -8.91 -5.61
C ALA A 46 4.99 -8.05 -4.96
N GLU A 47 5.15 -8.11 -3.63
CA GLU A 47 6.19 -7.39 -2.90
C GLU A 47 7.59 -7.81 -3.34
N LEU A 48 7.85 -9.11 -3.49
CA LEU A 48 9.13 -9.61 -4.02
C LEU A 48 9.40 -9.11 -5.44
N ALA A 49 8.38 -9.09 -6.31
CA ALA A 49 8.50 -8.62 -7.68
C ALA A 49 8.74 -7.09 -7.75
N THR A 50 8.16 -6.32 -6.84
CA THR A 50 8.28 -4.86 -6.80
C THR A 50 9.36 -4.34 -5.83
N ALA A 51 10.06 -5.22 -5.11
CA ALA A 51 11.14 -4.84 -4.20
C ALA A 51 12.26 -4.10 -4.94
N ASN A 52 12.50 -4.46 -6.21
CA ASN A 52 13.55 -3.88 -7.04
C ASN A 52 13.05 -2.82 -8.05
N THR A 53 11.74 -2.59 -8.18
CA THR A 53 11.23 -1.47 -9.00
C THR A 53 11.51 -0.16 -8.26
N GLY A 54 12.16 0.79 -8.92
CA GLY A 54 12.52 2.10 -8.34
C GLY A 54 13.96 2.24 -7.82
N ALA A 55 14.84 1.22 -7.95
CA ALA A 55 16.25 1.29 -7.52
C ALA A 55 17.16 2.21 -8.40
N LEU A 56 16.58 3.08 -9.21
CA LEU A 56 17.33 4.11 -9.92
C LEU A 56 17.49 5.31 -8.99
N PRO A 57 18.72 5.71 -8.62
CA PRO A 57 18.93 6.89 -7.83
C PRO A 57 18.29 8.07 -8.57
N PRO A 58 17.37 8.81 -7.94
CA PRO A 58 16.71 9.89 -8.63
C PRO A 58 17.74 10.95 -9.02
N LYS A 59 17.66 11.43 -10.26
CA LYS A 59 18.52 12.52 -10.74
C LYS A 59 18.07 13.83 -10.10
N TYR A 60 18.47 14.05 -8.85
CA TYR A 60 18.10 15.25 -8.12
C TYR A 60 18.98 16.42 -8.52
N ASN A 61 18.35 17.45 -9.07
CA ASN A 61 19.01 18.72 -9.39
C ASN A 61 19.04 19.66 -8.16
N GLY A 62 19.36 19.12 -6.98
CA GLY A 62 19.68 19.86 -5.76
C GLY A 62 18.53 20.44 -4.92
N LYS A 63 17.25 20.35 -5.33
CA LYS A 63 16.12 20.86 -4.53
C LYS A 63 15.39 19.76 -3.76
N ILE A 64 15.20 19.96 -2.46
CA ILE A 64 14.50 19.02 -1.55
C ILE A 64 13.05 18.78 -2.01
N ASN A 65 12.34 19.80 -2.51
CA ASN A 65 10.96 19.64 -2.99
C ASN A 65 10.84 18.68 -4.18
N ASP A 66 11.81 18.70 -5.08
CA ASP A 66 11.85 17.80 -6.23
C ASP A 66 12.12 16.36 -5.77
N ALA A 67 12.88 16.21 -4.68
CA ALA A 67 13.12 14.92 -4.04
C ALA A 67 11.89 14.30 -3.40
N VAL A 68 11.13 15.11 -2.66
CA VAL A 68 9.87 14.68 -2.06
C VAL A 68 8.84 14.35 -3.14
N SER A 69 8.66 15.21 -4.14
CA SER A 69 7.70 14.97 -5.22
C SER A 69 8.03 13.72 -6.03
N SER A 70 9.31 13.48 -6.33
CA SER A 70 9.75 12.28 -7.04
C SER A 70 9.58 11.02 -6.20
N GLY A 71 9.85 11.09 -4.89
CA GLY A 71 9.66 9.95 -3.98
C GLY A 71 8.20 9.57 -3.83
N ILE A 72 7.30 10.56 -3.79
CA ILE A 72 5.84 10.31 -3.78
C ILE A 72 5.39 9.67 -5.09
N ALA A 73 5.83 10.20 -6.24
CA ALA A 73 5.47 9.66 -7.55
C ALA A 73 5.98 8.22 -7.73
N ASP A 74 7.21 7.92 -7.29
CA ASP A 74 7.77 6.58 -7.31
C ASP A 74 6.98 5.63 -6.38
N GLY A 75 6.68 6.06 -5.15
CA GLY A 75 5.87 5.28 -4.22
C GLY A 75 4.46 4.97 -4.75
N ILE A 76 3.82 5.93 -5.43
CA ILE A 76 2.53 5.73 -6.09
C ILE A 76 2.67 4.73 -7.24
N SER A 77 3.68 4.88 -8.11
CA SER A 77 3.90 3.98 -9.24
C SER A 77 4.13 2.54 -8.78
N ARG A 78 4.98 2.35 -7.75
CA ARG A 78 5.23 1.04 -7.14
C ARG A 78 3.97 0.44 -6.53
N GLY A 79 3.17 1.26 -5.84
CA GLY A 79 1.88 0.84 -5.27
C GLY A 79 0.88 0.39 -6.32
N TYR A 80 0.78 1.11 -7.45
CA TYR A 80 -0.07 0.71 -8.58
C TYR A 80 0.39 -0.60 -9.21
N GLU A 81 1.70 -0.78 -9.38
CA GLU A 81 2.27 -1.99 -9.95
C GLU A 81 2.02 -3.19 -9.02
N GLN A 82 2.30 -3.04 -7.73
CA GLN A 82 2.03 -4.06 -6.72
C GLN A 82 0.55 -4.46 -6.68
N ALA A 83 -0.36 -3.49 -6.69
CA ALA A 83 -1.80 -3.74 -6.73
C ALA A 83 -2.24 -4.50 -7.99
N ASN A 84 -1.66 -4.16 -9.15
CA ASN A 84 -1.96 -4.85 -10.40
C ASN A 84 -1.44 -6.30 -10.41
N LEU A 85 -0.25 -6.55 -9.84
CA LEU A 85 0.26 -7.90 -9.67
C LEU A 85 -0.63 -8.74 -8.74
N ILE A 86 -1.09 -8.16 -7.63
CA ILE A 86 -2.01 -8.84 -6.70
C ILE A 86 -3.32 -9.19 -7.41
N ASP A 87 -3.91 -8.24 -8.15
CA ASP A 87 -5.16 -8.48 -8.87
C ASP A 87 -5.02 -9.57 -9.93
N HIS A 88 -3.92 -9.58 -10.68
CA HIS A 88 -3.63 -10.65 -11.63
C HIS A 88 -3.47 -12.01 -10.95
N CYS A 89 -2.72 -12.07 -9.85
CA CYS A 89 -2.53 -13.29 -9.09
C CYS A 89 -3.86 -13.84 -8.55
N MET A 90 -4.69 -12.98 -7.95
CA MET A 90 -6.01 -13.35 -7.45
C MET A 90 -6.94 -13.83 -8.56
N LYS A 91 -6.90 -13.17 -9.73
CA LYS A 91 -7.68 -13.55 -10.91
C LYS A 91 -7.29 -14.91 -11.48
N ILE A 92 -5.99 -15.23 -11.53
CA ILE A 92 -5.49 -16.54 -11.96
C ILE A 92 -5.98 -17.64 -11.01
N GLN A 93 -6.05 -17.34 -9.71
CA GLN A 93 -6.59 -18.25 -8.69
C GLN A 93 -8.13 -18.35 -8.71
N GLY A 94 -8.79 -17.64 -9.62
CA GLY A 94 -10.24 -17.65 -9.83
C GLY A 94 -11.02 -16.72 -8.89
N TYR A 95 -10.33 -15.86 -8.16
CA TYR A 95 -10.98 -14.83 -7.34
C TYR A 95 -11.37 -13.62 -8.18
N LYS A 96 -12.44 -12.96 -7.77
CA LYS A 96 -12.90 -11.69 -8.31
C LYS A 96 -12.87 -10.66 -7.20
N LYS A 97 -12.40 -9.46 -7.53
CA LYS A 97 -12.49 -8.32 -6.64
C LYS A 97 -13.97 -8.01 -6.38
N SER A 98 -14.36 -8.04 -5.11
CA SER A 98 -15.65 -7.57 -4.65
C SER A 98 -15.58 -6.04 -4.60
N LEU A 99 -16.57 -5.39 -5.20
CA LEU A 99 -16.70 -3.93 -5.24
C LEU A 99 -17.34 -3.43 -3.93
#